data_AF-A0A0Q4EV36-F1
#
_entry.id   AF-A0A0Q4EV36-F1
#
_cell.length_a   1.000
_cell.length_b   1.000
_cell.length_c   1.000
_cell.angle_alpha   90.00
_cell.angle_beta   90.00
_cell.angle_gamma   90.00
#
_symmetry.space_group_name_H-M   'P 1'
#
loop_
_entity.id
_entity.type
_entity.pdbx_description
1 polymer ?
#
loop_
_entity_poly.entity_id
_entity_poly.type
_entity_poly.pdbx_seq_one_letter_code
_entity_poly.pdbx_strand_id
1 'polypeptide(L)'
;MPDTYGPPPKRVLFEFQESGGGRWRTNVDIFDRDGAVRHMTMTYRPDGRPTPAENPNTEADSVAVLMPAADVMVVNLGRAKTLGSVRTYTMLPGGNEMIESAAGLNGDGLPFVRTFHFKRVR
;
A
#
# COMPACT_ATOMS: atom_id res chain seq x y z
N MET A 1 4.84 -5.49 -16.88
CA MET A 1 3.51 -5.47 -16.23
C MET A 1 2.60 -6.30 -17.12
N PRO A 2 1.61 -7.05 -16.58
CA PRO A 2 0.54 -7.53 -17.43
C PRO A 2 -0.07 -6.31 -18.13
N ASP A 3 -0.19 -6.35 -19.46
CA ASP A 3 -0.67 -5.21 -20.25
C ASP A 3 -2.06 -4.73 -19.80
N THR A 4 -2.81 -5.62 -19.12
CA THR A 4 -4.15 -5.43 -18.60
C THR A 4 -4.26 -4.55 -17.34
N TYR A 5 -3.17 -4.26 -16.62
CA TYR A 5 -3.23 -3.44 -15.40
C TYR A 5 -3.14 -1.92 -15.69
N GLY A 6 -2.78 -1.55 -16.92
CA GLY A 6 -2.57 -0.15 -17.31
C GLY A 6 -1.23 0.42 -16.83
N PRO A 7 -0.89 1.63 -17.29
CA PRO A 7 0.38 2.26 -16.95
C PRO A 7 0.43 2.65 -15.46
N PRO A 8 1.63 2.65 -14.83
CA PRO A 8 1.76 3.12 -13.46
C PRO A 8 1.42 4.62 -13.33
N PRO A 9 1.00 5.06 -12.12
CA PRO A 9 0.78 6.48 -11.83
C PRO A 9 2.07 7.29 -12.04
N LYS A 10 1.95 8.63 -12.14
CA LYS A 10 3.11 9.52 -12.28
C LYS A 10 4.00 9.49 -11.04
N ARG A 11 3.38 9.44 -9.86
CA ARG A 11 4.06 9.41 -8.56
C ARG A 11 3.10 8.84 -7.52
N VAL A 12 3.67 8.16 -6.52
CA VAL A 12 2.97 7.86 -5.28
C VAL A 12 3.82 8.39 -4.13
N LEU A 13 3.19 9.10 -3.19
CA LEU A 13 3.82 9.58 -1.97
C LEU A 13 3.22 8.82 -0.79
N PHE A 14 4.10 8.30 0.06
CA PHE A 14 3.74 7.68 1.34
C PHE A 14 4.27 8.54 2.48
N GLU A 15 3.43 8.76 3.48
CA GLU A 15 3.80 9.33 4.76
C GLU A 15 3.42 8.35 5.86
N PHE A 16 4.38 7.99 6.71
CA PHE A 16 4.19 7.07 7.83
C PHE A 16 4.40 7.82 9.13
N GLN A 17 3.43 7.77 10.04
CA GLN A 17 3.47 8.47 11.32
C GLN A 17 3.03 7.55 12.46
N GLU A 18 3.78 7.54 13.57
CA GLU A 18 3.28 6.93 14.80
C GLU A 18 2.18 7.82 15.40
N SER A 19 1.01 7.23 15.68
CA SER A 19 -0.17 7.92 16.23
C SER A 19 -0.40 7.63 17.72
N GLY A 20 0.61 7.06 18.39
CA GLY A 20 0.61 6.70 19.79
C GLY A 20 -0.06 5.36 20.11
N GLY A 21 0.34 4.76 21.24
CA GLY A 21 -0.23 3.49 21.73
C GLY A 21 0.04 2.30 20.80
N GLY A 22 1.11 2.33 20.00
CA GLY A 22 1.44 1.30 19.02
C GLY A 22 0.57 1.30 17.77
N ARG A 23 -0.16 2.39 17.50
CA ARG A 23 -0.89 2.61 16.26
C ARG A 23 -0.08 3.47 15.30
N TRP A 24 -0.19 3.17 14.02
CA TRP A 24 0.39 3.95 12.94
C TRP A 24 -0.71 4.59 12.11
N ARG A 25 -0.43 5.78 11.58
CA ARG A 25 -1.21 6.44 10.55
C ARG A 25 -0.36 6.50 9.28
N THR A 26 -0.95 6.10 8.16
CA THR A 26 -0.32 6.20 6.85
C THR A 26 -1.20 7.02 5.93
N ASN A 27 -0.62 8.06 5.32
CA ASN A 27 -1.23 8.82 4.23
C ASN A 27 -0.58 8.40 2.92
N VAL A 28 -1.41 8.19 1.90
CA VAL A 28 -0.98 7.79 0.56
C VAL A 28 -1.62 8.72 -0.46
N ASP A 29 -0.77 9.41 -1.23
CA ASP A 29 -1.20 10.24 -2.35
C ASP A 29 -0.75 9.60 -3.66
N ILE A 30 -1.72 9.22 -4.48
CA ILE A 30 -1.48 8.67 -5.81
C ILE A 30 -1.76 9.76 -6.83
N PHE A 31 -0.71 10.21 -7.53
CA PHE A 31 -0.80 11.18 -8.60
C PHE A 31 -0.97 10.44 -9.93
N ASP A 32 -2.20 10.42 -10.44
CA ASP A 32 -2.55 9.74 -11.68
C ASP A 32 -2.02 10.51 -12.91
N ARG A 33 -2.06 9.86 -14.08
CA ARG A 33 -1.46 10.41 -15.30
C ARG A 33 -2.26 11.59 -15.87
N ASP A 34 -3.56 11.62 -15.65
CA ASP A 34 -4.49 12.69 -16.00
C ASP A 34 -4.39 13.92 -15.07
N GLY A 35 -3.63 13.82 -13.98
CA GLY A 35 -3.47 14.88 -12.99
C GLY A 35 -4.43 14.79 -11.81
N ALA A 36 -5.34 13.80 -11.79
CA ALA A 36 -6.13 13.50 -10.61
C ALA A 36 -5.22 13.03 -9.47
N VAL A 37 -5.63 13.32 -8.23
CA VAL A 37 -4.94 12.84 -7.03
C VAL A 37 -5.92 12.05 -6.19
N ARG A 38 -5.56 10.81 -5.87
CA ARG A 38 -6.32 9.95 -4.95
C ARG A 38 -5.63 9.95 -3.60
N HIS A 39 -6.39 10.27 -2.55
CA HIS A 39 -5.91 10.29 -1.17
C HIS A 39 -6.46 9.11 -0.40
N MET A 40 -5.57 8.35 0.25
CA MET A 40 -5.94 7.27 1.15
C MET A 40 -5.28 7.49 2.49
N THR A 41 -6.08 7.40 3.55
CA THR A 41 -5.59 7.44 4.92
C THR A 41 -6.04 6.18 5.64
N MET A 42 -5.11 5.61 6.41
CA MET A 42 -5.35 4.43 7.22
C MET A 42 -4.67 4.60 8.58
N THR A 43 -5.42 4.29 9.64
CA THR A 43 -4.88 4.16 10.99
C THR A 43 -5.00 2.70 11.41
N TYR A 44 -3.91 2.06 11.84
CA TYR A 44 -3.87 0.63 12.13
C TYR A 44 -2.89 0.29 13.25
N ARG A 45 -3.03 -0.92 13.81
CA ARG A 45 -1.94 -1.59 14.55
C ARG A 45 -1.27 -2.58 13.61
N PRO A 46 0.06 -2.72 13.61
CA PRO A 46 0.77 -3.67 12.76
C PRO A 46 0.72 -5.11 13.32
N ASP A 47 -0.46 -5.57 13.74
CA ASP A 47 -0.70 -6.87 14.41
C ASP A 47 -1.46 -7.89 13.54
N GLY A 48 -1.70 -7.56 12.27
CA GLY A 48 -2.39 -8.39 11.29
C GLY A 48 -3.91 -8.39 11.38
N ARG A 49 -4.52 -7.63 12.30
CA ARG A 49 -5.98 -7.53 12.42
C ARG A 49 -6.55 -6.53 11.42
N PRO A 50 -7.77 -6.76 10.91
CA PRO A 50 -8.42 -5.85 9.98
C PRO A 50 -8.86 -4.56 10.68
N THR A 51 -8.63 -3.43 10.02
CA THR A 51 -9.15 -2.10 10.36
C THR A 51 -9.91 -1.54 9.17
N PRO A 52 -11.07 -0.90 9.35
CA PRO A 52 -11.74 -0.16 8.27
C PRO A 52 -10.84 0.95 7.72
N ALA A 53 -10.90 1.20 6.42
CA ALA A 53 -10.26 2.38 5.82
C ALA A 53 -11.00 3.66 6.24
N GLU A 54 -10.27 4.76 6.47
CA GLU A 54 -10.91 6.05 6.84
C GLU A 54 -11.71 6.63 5.66
N ASN A 55 -11.26 6.37 4.43
CA ASN A 55 -11.90 6.82 3.18
C ASN A 55 -12.23 5.62 2.26
N PRO A 56 -13.38 4.96 2.46
CA PRO A 56 -13.71 3.67 1.83
C PRO A 56 -14.00 3.74 0.31
N ASN A 57 -14.12 4.94 -0.27
CA ASN A 57 -14.38 5.13 -1.70
C ASN A 57 -13.11 5.02 -2.59
N THR A 58 -11.97 4.62 -2.02
CA THR A 58 -10.66 4.63 -2.69
C THR A 58 -10.23 3.20 -3.05
N GLU A 59 -8.96 2.80 -2.86
CA GLU A 59 -8.47 1.47 -3.29
C GLU A 59 -8.92 0.30 -2.41
N ALA A 60 -9.32 0.55 -1.17
CA ALA A 60 -9.72 -0.47 -0.22
C ALA A 60 -10.77 0.08 0.76
N ASP A 61 -11.66 -0.78 1.24
CA ASP A 61 -12.58 -0.47 2.35
C ASP A 61 -12.10 -1.02 3.70
N SER A 62 -11.11 -1.91 3.67
CA SER A 62 -10.52 -2.57 4.83
C SER A 62 -9.05 -2.88 4.60
N VAL A 63 -8.26 -2.80 5.66
CA VAL A 63 -6.82 -3.05 5.64
C VAL A 63 -6.39 -3.87 6.85
N ALA A 64 -5.50 -4.83 6.65
CA ALA A 64 -4.75 -5.46 7.73
C ALA A 64 -3.27 -5.25 7.50
N VAL A 65 -2.54 -4.83 8.53
CA VAL A 65 -1.10 -4.58 8.45
C VAL A 65 -0.36 -5.45 9.46
N LEU A 66 0.73 -6.06 9.03
CA LEU A 66 1.64 -6.85 9.87
C LEU A 66 3.06 -6.38 9.62
N MET A 67 3.84 -6.21 10.69
CA MET A 67 5.30 -6.04 10.59
C MET A 67 6.01 -7.30 11.12
N PRO A 68 6.28 -8.30 10.25
CA PRO A 68 6.93 -9.54 10.68
C PRO A 68 8.42 -9.36 11.00
N ALA A 69 9.04 -8.28 10.53
CA ALA A 69 10.42 -7.88 10.81
C ALA A 69 10.50 -6.35 10.89
N ALA A 70 11.61 -5.81 11.42
CA ALA A 70 11.76 -4.38 11.66
C ALA A 70 11.70 -3.53 10.37
N ASP A 71 12.10 -4.11 9.23
CA ASP A 71 12.25 -3.49 7.93
C ASP A 71 11.23 -3.99 6.90
N VAL A 72 10.27 -4.82 7.33
CA VAL A 72 9.25 -5.42 6.46
C VAL A 72 7.85 -5.09 6.97
N MET A 73 7.03 -4.50 6.10
CA MET A 73 5.61 -4.28 6.34
C MET A 73 4.79 -5.02 5.29
N VAL A 74 3.85 -5.84 5.73
CA VAL A 74 2.89 -6.55 4.87
C VAL A 74 1.51 -5.91 5.06
N VAL A 75 0.89 -5.52 3.95
CA VAL A 75 -0.41 -4.88 3.91
C VAL A 75 -1.35 -5.73 3.06
N ASN A 76 -2.47 -6.15 3.64
CA ASN A 76 -3.55 -6.80 2.93
C ASN A 76 -4.69 -5.80 2.74
N LEU A 77 -5.03 -5.52 1.49
CA LEU A 77 -6.11 -4.61 1.10
C LEU A 77 -7.35 -5.41 0.69
N GLY A 78 -8.43 -5.23 1.43
CA GLY A 78 -9.74 -5.79 1.15
C GLY A 78 -10.69 -4.76 0.53
N ARG A 79 -11.55 -5.22 -0.38
CA ARG A 79 -12.65 -4.43 -0.89
C ARG A 79 -13.86 -5.30 -1.17
N ALA A 80 -15.04 -4.88 -0.70
CA ALA A 80 -16.31 -5.56 -0.92
C ALA A 80 -16.25 -7.07 -0.63
N LYS A 81 -15.57 -7.46 0.47
CA LYS A 81 -15.32 -8.86 0.89
C LYS A 81 -14.47 -9.69 -0.08
N THR A 82 -13.75 -9.04 -0.99
CA THR A 82 -12.78 -9.66 -1.90
C THR A 82 -11.37 -9.21 -1.56
N LEU A 83 -10.40 -10.08 -1.82
CA LEU A 83 -8.99 -9.71 -1.76
C LEU A 83 -8.68 -8.74 -2.91
N GLY A 84 -8.32 -7.50 -2.57
CA GLY A 84 -7.90 -6.51 -3.55
C GLY A 84 -6.45 -6.70 -3.95
N SER A 85 -5.53 -6.57 -3.00
CA SER A 85 -4.10 -6.84 -3.22
C SER A 85 -3.35 -7.09 -1.91
N VAL A 86 -2.21 -7.75 -2.01
CA VAL A 86 -1.22 -7.83 -0.93
C VAL A 86 -0.02 -6.99 -1.34
N ARG A 87 0.45 -6.11 -0.46
CA ARG A 87 1.61 -5.25 -0.69
C ARG A 87 2.63 -5.50 0.41
N THR A 88 3.85 -5.79 0.03
CA THR A 88 4.98 -5.93 0.95
C THR A 88 5.95 -4.79 0.71
N TYR A 89 6.19 -4.00 1.74
CA TYR A 89 7.16 -2.91 1.71
C TYR A 89 8.40 -3.37 2.48
N THR A 90 9.56 -3.25 1.85
CA THR A 90 10.85 -3.58 2.44
C THR A 90 11.74 -2.34 2.39
N MET A 91 12.16 -1.88 3.57
CA MET A 91 13.17 -0.82 3.68
C MET A 91 14.54 -1.40 3.39
N LEU A 92 15.29 -0.80 2.46
CA LEU A 92 16.67 -1.19 2.21
C LEU A 92 17.61 -0.66 3.29
N PRO A 93 18.81 -1.27 3.48
CA PRO A 93 19.82 -0.76 4.39
C PRO A 93 20.09 0.74 4.19
N GLY A 94 20.19 1.48 5.30
CA GLY A 94 20.35 2.94 5.29
C GLY A 94 19.05 3.74 5.23
N GLY A 95 17.89 3.09 5.08
CA GLY A 95 16.58 3.69 5.33
C GLY A 95 16.13 4.77 4.33
N ASN A 96 16.83 4.93 3.22
CA ASN A 96 16.57 5.94 2.19
C ASN A 96 15.83 5.40 0.96
N GLU A 97 15.76 4.08 0.84
CA GLU A 97 15.09 3.40 -0.26
C GLU A 97 14.12 2.35 0.29
N MET A 98 12.99 2.20 -0.39
CA MET A 98 11.96 1.24 -0.06
C MET A 98 11.52 0.54 -1.34
N ILE A 99 11.39 -0.78 -1.28
CA ILE A 99 10.82 -1.58 -2.37
C ILE A 99 9.41 -2.00 -1.95
N GLU A 100 8.43 -1.73 -2.79
CA GLU A 100 7.09 -2.32 -2.66
C GLU A 100 6.99 -3.49 -3.63
N SER A 101 6.66 -4.68 -3.13
CA SER A 101 6.21 -5.82 -3.92
C SER A 101 4.69 -5.92 -3.83
N ALA A 102 3.98 -5.67 -4.93
CA ALA A 102 2.52 -5.73 -4.99
C ALA A 102 2.07 -6.99 -5.72
N ALA A 103 1.29 -7.83 -5.03
CA ALA A 103 0.70 -9.05 -5.53
C ALA A 103 -0.84 -8.92 -5.64
N GLY A 104 -1.41 -9.51 -6.68
CA GLY A 104 -2.85 -9.51 -6.92
C GLY A 104 -3.23 -10.43 -8.08
N LEU A 105 -4.48 -10.32 -8.52
CA LEU A 105 -4.99 -11.02 -9.70
C LEU A 105 -5.25 -10.01 -10.83
N ASN A 106 -4.98 -10.40 -12.07
CA ASN A 106 -5.36 -9.62 -13.25
C ASN A 106 -6.86 -9.81 -13.58
N GLY A 107 -7.33 -9.20 -14.68
CA GLY A 107 -8.73 -9.31 -15.11
C GLY A 107 -9.20 -10.73 -15.44
N ASP A 108 -8.27 -11.63 -15.76
CA ASP A 108 -8.54 -13.05 -16.04
C ASP A 108 -8.46 -13.93 -14.78
N GLY A 109 -8.19 -13.34 -13.61
CA GLY A 109 -7.99 -14.05 -12.36
C GLY A 109 -6.60 -14.71 -12.21
N LEU A 110 -5.64 -14.42 -13.08
CA LEU A 110 -4.27 -14.94 -13.00
C LEU A 110 -3.42 -14.13 -12.02
N PRO A 111 -2.59 -14.78 -11.18
CA PRO A 111 -1.75 -14.07 -10.21
C PRO A 111 -0.63 -13.31 -10.91
N PHE A 112 -0.29 -12.14 -10.35
CA PHE A 112 0.90 -11.39 -10.74
C PHE A 112 1.59 -10.82 -9.50
N VAL A 113 2.88 -10.52 -9.65
CA VAL A 113 3.68 -9.75 -8.69
C VAL A 113 4.45 -8.69 -9.46
N ARG A 114 4.58 -7.50 -8.88
CA ARG A 114 5.40 -6.40 -9.42
C ARG A 114 6.12 -5.66 -8.33
N THR A 115 7.18 -4.95 -8.71
CA THR A 115 7.96 -4.11 -7.80
C THR A 115 7.85 -2.63 -8.15
N PHE A 116 7.79 -1.80 -7.12
CA PHE A 116 7.98 -0.35 -7.21
C PHE A 116 9.13 0.06 -6.31
N HIS A 117 9.87 1.07 -6.75
CA HIS A 117 11.01 1.61 -6.02
C HIS A 117 10.71 3.02 -5.55
N PHE A 118 10.87 3.24 -4.26
CA PHE A 118 10.64 4.50 -3.60
C PHE A 118 11.95 5.04 -3.04
N LYS A 119 12.09 6.35 -3.09
CA LYS A 119 13.15 7.09 -2.40
C LYS A 119 12.52 7.96 -1.33
N ARG A 120 13.17 8.03 -0.16
CA ARG A 120 12.78 8.95 0.90
C ARG A 120 12.84 10.38 0.38
N VAL A 121 11.73 11.11 0.52
CA VAL A 121 11.66 12.55 0.26
C VAL A 121 12.26 13.27 1.46
N ARG A 122 13.11 14.27 1.21
CA ARG A 122 13.71 15.13 2.24
C ARG A 122 12.88 16.37 2.45
#